data_AF-A0A7V8WB09-F1
#
_entry.id   AF-A0A7V8WB09-F1
#
_cell.length_a   1.000
_cell.length_b   1.000
_cell.length_c   1.000
_cell.angle_alpha   90.00
_cell.angle_beta   90.00
_cell.angle_gamma   90.00
#
_symmetry.space_group_name_H-M   'P 1'
#
loop_
_entity.id
_entity.type
_entity.pdbx_description
1 polymer ?
#
loop_
_entity_poly.entity_id
_entity_poly.type
_entity_poly.pdbx_seq_one_letter_code
_entity_poly.pdbx_strand_id
1 'polypeptide(L)'
;MLLRAISLPTHGALELAVGLAVGIAPIALGFSPAGIVASVFLGAIMVGLALAASAPGGVAALPVASHATCDKFLVAALGATALGAGIAGNVPALALFATAALIYAGLVATTRYTARA
;
A
#
# COMPACT_ATOMS: atom_id res chain seq x y z
N MET A 1 -12.35 -3.65 19.26
CA MET A 1 -10.92 -3.40 19.59
C MET A 1 -10.03 -4.64 19.36
N LEU A 2 -10.45 -5.61 18.55
CA LEU A 2 -9.97 -7.01 18.60
C LEU A 2 -8.87 -7.42 17.61
N LEU A 3 -8.38 -6.54 16.72
CA LEU A 3 -7.52 -6.99 15.62
C LEU A 3 -6.09 -6.43 15.61
N ARG A 4 -5.65 -5.72 16.64
CA ARG A 4 -4.29 -5.12 16.74
C ARG A 4 -3.19 -6.19 16.96
N ALA A 5 -2.99 -7.05 15.97
CA ALA A 5 -2.14 -8.23 16.02
C ALA A 5 -0.70 -7.98 15.54
N ILE A 6 -0.50 -7.13 14.53
CA ILE A 6 0.81 -6.96 13.87
C ILE A 6 1.55 -5.71 14.35
N SER A 7 2.88 -5.81 14.42
CA SER A 7 3.77 -4.69 14.76
C SER A 7 4.00 -3.77 13.56
N LEU A 8 4.40 -2.52 13.78
CA LEU A 8 4.72 -1.58 12.68
C LEU A 8 5.88 -2.08 11.79
N PRO A 9 6.96 -2.70 12.30
CA PRO A 9 7.96 -3.33 11.44
C PRO A 9 7.40 -4.47 10.58
N THR A 10 6.51 -5.30 11.14
CA THR A 10 5.83 -6.37 10.38
C THR A 10 4.91 -5.77 9.31
N HIS A 11 4.18 -4.70 9.63
CA HIS A 11 3.39 -3.94 8.66
C HIS A 11 4.28 -3.46 7.51
N GLY A 12 5.38 -2.78 7.81
CA GLY A 12 6.29 -2.25 6.79
C GLY A 12 6.86 -3.34 5.87
N ALA A 13 7.20 -4.51 6.40
CA ALA A 13 7.64 -5.64 5.58
C ALA A 13 6.56 -6.16 4.62
N LEU A 14 5.30 -6.24 5.07
CA LEU A 14 4.17 -6.64 4.25
C LEU A 14 3.81 -5.56 3.23
N GLU A 15 3.79 -4.31 3.65
CA GLU A 15 3.61 -3.13 2.80
C GLU A 15 4.64 -3.10 1.66
N LEU A 16 5.92 -3.37 1.96
CA LEU A 16 6.98 -3.47 0.95
C LEU A 16 6.68 -4.54 -0.10
N ALA A 17 6.30 -5.74 0.35
CA ALA A 17 5.98 -6.84 -0.55
C ALA A 17 4.78 -6.52 -1.45
N VAL A 18 3.72 -5.92 -0.89
CA VAL A 18 2.54 -5.51 -1.66
C VAL A 18 2.90 -4.37 -2.62
N GLY A 19 3.69 -3.38 -2.19
CA GLY A 19 4.13 -2.27 -3.03
C GLY A 19 4.92 -2.73 -4.26
N LEU A 20 5.85 -3.66 -4.08
CA LEU A 20 6.58 -4.29 -5.18
C LEU A 20 5.66 -5.07 -6.11
N ALA A 21 4.73 -5.85 -5.55
CA ALA A 21 3.76 -6.60 -6.35
C ALA A 21 2.86 -5.67 -7.17
N VAL A 22 2.34 -4.59 -6.59
CA VAL A 22 1.53 -3.58 -7.28
C VAL A 22 2.35 -2.88 -8.37
N GLY A 23 3.62 -2.57 -8.12
CA GLY A 23 4.48 -1.92 -9.11
C GLY A 23 4.84 -2.81 -10.31
N ILE A 24 5.00 -4.13 -10.10
CA ILE A 24 5.56 -5.04 -11.12
C ILE A 24 4.48 -5.88 -11.83
N ALA A 25 3.44 -6.33 -11.10
CA ALA A 25 2.37 -7.17 -11.67
C ALA A 25 1.72 -6.62 -12.96
N PRO A 26 1.46 -5.31 -13.11
CA PRO A 26 0.88 -4.73 -14.33
C PRO A 26 1.66 -5.04 -15.61
N ILE A 27 2.99 -5.18 -15.52
CA ILE A 27 3.84 -5.49 -16.67
C ILE A 27 3.55 -6.91 -17.16
N ALA A 28 3.46 -7.87 -16.22
CA ALA A 28 3.12 -9.25 -16.54
C ALA A 28 1.65 -9.41 -16.98
N LEU A 29 0.76 -8.57 -16.46
CA LEU A 29 -0.67 -8.58 -16.79
C LEU A 29 -1.01 -7.80 -18.08
N GLY A 30 -0.01 -7.22 -18.77
CA GLY A 30 -0.21 -6.54 -20.04
C GLY A 30 -1.02 -5.24 -19.94
N PHE A 31 -0.85 -4.48 -18.85
CA PHE A 31 -1.55 -3.21 -18.69
C PHE A 31 -1.11 -2.18 -19.75
N SER A 32 -1.98 -1.22 -20.04
CA SER A 32 -1.63 -0.07 -20.87
C SER A 32 -0.50 0.75 -20.23
N PRO A 33 0.24 1.57 -20.99
CA PRO A 33 1.29 2.43 -20.44
C PRO A 33 0.80 3.32 -19.28
N ALA A 34 -0.40 3.88 -19.39
CA ALA A 34 -1.00 4.68 -18.32
C ALA A 34 -1.28 3.85 -17.06
N GLY A 35 -1.77 2.61 -17.22
CA GLY A 35 -2.00 1.68 -16.12
C GLY A 35 -0.69 1.27 -15.43
N ILE A 36 0.37 1.04 -16.19
CA ILE A 36 1.71 0.75 -15.66
C ILE A 36 2.23 1.94 -14.86
N VAL A 37 2.15 3.15 -15.41
CA VAL A 37 2.61 4.37 -14.70
C VAL A 37 1.85 4.56 -13.38
N ALA A 38 0.52 4.44 -13.39
CA ALA A 38 -0.28 4.56 -12.17
C ALA A 38 0.09 3.51 -11.11
N SER A 39 0.31 2.28 -11.55
CA SER A 39 0.65 1.17 -10.65
C SER A 39 2.06 1.31 -10.08
N VAL A 40 3.04 1.68 -10.91
CA VAL A 40 4.43 1.94 -10.48
C VAL A 40 4.46 3.11 -9.50
N PHE A 41 3.68 4.17 -9.77
CA PHE A 41 3.58 5.32 -8.87
C PHE A 41 3.04 4.93 -7.50
N LEU A 42 1.91 4.21 -7.46
CA LEU A 42 1.33 3.72 -6.20
C LEU A 42 2.28 2.74 -5.49
N GLY A 43 2.88 1.80 -6.22
CA GLY A 43 3.86 0.86 -5.68
C GLY A 43 5.08 1.56 -5.08
N ALA A 44 5.60 2.59 -5.75
CA ALA A 44 6.72 3.38 -5.25
C ALA A 44 6.39 4.13 -3.94
N ILE A 45 5.17 4.67 -3.82
CA ILE A 45 4.72 5.30 -2.56
C ILE A 45 4.69 4.27 -1.43
N MET A 46 4.12 3.09 -1.66
CA MET A 46 4.06 2.01 -0.68
C MET A 46 5.47 1.53 -0.26
N VAL A 47 6.36 1.35 -1.23
CA VAL A 47 7.77 0.98 -0.96
C VAL A 47 8.45 2.08 -0.13
N GLY A 48 8.29 3.35 -0.49
CA GLY A 48 8.88 4.46 0.26
C GLY A 48 8.38 4.55 1.70
N LEU A 49 7.08 4.31 1.90
CA LEU A 49 6.46 4.34 3.22
C LEU A 49 6.88 3.13 4.08
N ALA A 50 6.98 1.93 3.50
CA ALA A 50 7.57 0.77 4.15
C ALA A 50 9.03 0.99 4.62
N LEU A 51 9.84 1.62 3.77
CA LEU A 51 11.23 1.97 4.10
C LEU A 51 11.30 3.01 5.22
N ALA A 52 10.37 3.97 5.24
CA ALA A 52 10.30 4.98 6.30
C ALA A 52 9.92 4.36 7.67
N ALA A 53 9.10 3.30 7.69
CA ALA A 53 8.82 2.54 8.91
C ALA A 53 10.01 1.74 9.46
N SER A 54 11.02 1.46 8.63
CA SER A 54 12.18 0.66 9.00
C SER A 54 13.43 1.49 9.31
N ALA A 55 13.39 2.82 9.09
CA ALA A 55 14.48 3.72 9.43
C ALA A 55 14.57 3.97 10.95
N PRO A 56 15.72 3.70 11.60
CA PRO A 56 15.90 3.98 13.03
C PRO A 56 16.02 5.49 13.26
N GLY A 57 14.91 6.15 13.63
CA GLY A 57 14.84 7.49 14.25
C GLY A 57 15.51 8.69 13.52
N GLY A 58 16.10 8.48 12.35
CA GLY A 58 16.81 9.50 11.58
C GLY A 58 15.89 10.36 10.71
N VAL A 59 16.50 11.24 9.90
CA VAL A 59 15.81 12.20 9.00
C VAL A 59 14.83 11.55 8.02
N ALA A 60 14.98 10.24 7.75
CA ALA A 60 14.10 9.46 6.88
C ALA A 60 12.93 8.75 7.61
N ALA A 61 12.90 8.78 8.95
CA ALA A 61 11.85 8.12 9.73
C ALA A 61 10.58 9.00 9.77
N LEU A 62 9.47 8.47 9.29
CA LEU A 62 8.17 9.14 9.35
C LEU A 62 7.59 9.03 10.77
N PRO A 63 7.02 10.10 11.36
CA PRO A 63 6.26 9.98 12.59
C PRO A 63 5.15 8.92 12.44
N VAL A 64 4.96 8.08 13.47
CA VAL A 64 3.99 6.97 13.44
C VAL A 64 2.57 7.42 13.09
N ALA A 65 2.16 8.60 13.56
CA ALA A 65 0.87 9.19 13.24
C ALA A 65 0.74 9.58 11.75
N SER A 66 1.83 10.05 11.15
CA SER A 66 1.90 10.37 9.73
C SER A 66 1.82 9.10 8.89
N HIS A 67 2.56 8.04 9.25
CA HIS A 67 2.46 6.73 8.59
C HIS A 67 1.03 6.20 8.61
N ALA A 68 0.39 6.18 9.79
CA ALA A 68 -1.00 5.76 9.94
C ALA A 68 -2.00 6.58 9.12
N THR A 69 -1.67 7.85 8.85
CA THR A 69 -2.50 8.73 8.01
C THR A 69 -2.27 8.41 6.53
N CYS A 70 -1.03 8.28 6.10
CA CYS A 70 -0.66 7.85 4.74
C CYS A 70 -1.30 6.51 4.39
N ASP A 71 -1.36 5.56 5.32
CA ASP A 71 -1.96 4.26 5.03
C ASP A 71 -3.44 4.35 4.69
N LYS A 72 -4.20 5.18 5.42
CA LYS A 72 -5.63 5.39 5.14
C LYS A 72 -5.83 6.03 3.78
N PHE A 73 -4.96 6.98 3.41
CA PHE A 73 -4.97 7.57 2.07
C PHE A 73 -4.61 6.54 1.00
N LEU A 74 -3.67 5.63 1.25
CA LEU A 74 -3.33 4.54 0.34
C LEU A 74 -4.50 3.57 0.13
N VAL A 75 -5.22 3.20 1.19
CA VAL A 75 -6.45 2.38 1.06
C VAL A 75 -7.45 3.09 0.14
N ALA A 76 -7.69 4.39 0.37
CA ALA A 76 -8.62 5.18 -0.44
C ALA A 76 -8.14 5.31 -1.90
N ALA A 77 -6.84 5.57 -2.11
CA ALA A 77 -6.24 5.70 -3.44
C ALA A 77 -6.35 4.39 -4.22
N LEU A 78 -5.94 3.26 -3.64
CA LEU A 78 -6.06 1.93 -4.25
C LEU A 78 -7.52 1.60 -4.57
N GLY A 79 -8.43 1.86 -3.64
CA GLY A 79 -9.88 1.67 -3.85
C GLY A 79 -10.43 2.53 -4.98
N ALA A 80 -10.06 3.82 -5.03
CA ALA A 80 -10.47 4.73 -6.10
C ALA A 80 -9.91 4.31 -7.47
N THR A 81 -8.65 3.87 -7.53
CA THR A 81 -8.06 3.35 -8.77
C THR A 81 -8.75 2.06 -9.21
N ALA A 82 -9.10 1.16 -8.28
CA ALA A 82 -9.85 -0.05 -8.58
C ALA A 82 -11.24 0.28 -9.15
N LEU A 83 -11.98 1.21 -8.53
CA LEU A 83 -13.28 1.66 -9.00
C LEU A 83 -13.18 2.29 -10.39
N GLY A 84 -12.19 3.16 -10.63
CA GLY A 84 -11.95 3.75 -11.94
C GLY A 84 -11.66 2.69 -13.02
N ALA A 85 -10.84 1.68 -12.69
CA ALA A 85 -10.58 0.56 -13.59
C ALA A 85 -11.85 -0.26 -13.88
N GLY A 86 -12.70 -0.50 -12.87
CA GLY A 86 -13.97 -1.19 -13.04
C GLY A 86 -14.94 -0.44 -13.95
N ILE A 87 -15.08 0.88 -13.77
CA ILE A 87 -15.89 1.75 -14.64
C ILE A 87 -15.37 1.73 -16.08
N ALA A 88 -14.05 1.67 -16.26
CA ALA A 88 -13.42 1.56 -17.58
C ALA A 88 -13.48 0.14 -18.19
N GLY A 89 -14.08 -0.84 -17.51
CA GLY A 89 -14.15 -2.24 -17.97
C GLY A 89 -12.83 -3.01 -17.91
N ASN A 90 -11.79 -2.47 -17.26
CA ASN A 90 -10.50 -3.12 -17.13
C ASN A 90 -10.49 -4.07 -15.92
N VAL A 91 -10.96 -5.30 -16.15
CA VAL A 91 -11.10 -6.33 -15.11
C VAL A 91 -9.76 -6.70 -14.44
N PRO A 92 -8.63 -6.88 -15.16
CA PRO A 92 -7.34 -7.14 -14.52
C PRO A 92 -6.89 -6.02 -13.56
N ALA A 93 -7.04 -4.75 -13.96
CA ALA A 93 -6.69 -3.62 -13.11
C ALA A 93 -7.62 -3.50 -11.90
N LEU A 94 -8.94 -3.68 -12.10
CA LEU A 94 -9.90 -3.75 -11.00
C LEU A 94 -9.48 -4.83 -9.98
N ALA A 95 -9.20 -6.04 -10.44
CA ALA A 95 -8.83 -7.15 -9.57
C ALA A 95 -7.54 -6.88 -8.79
N LEU A 96 -6.49 -6.39 -9.46
CA LEU A 96 -5.22 -6.06 -8.83
C LEU A 96 -5.39 -4.99 -7.74
N PHE A 97 -5.98 -3.85 -8.09
CA PHE A 97 -6.09 -2.72 -7.16
C PHE A 97 -7.11 -2.96 -6.05
N ALA A 98 -8.21 -3.66 -6.32
CA ALA A 98 -9.16 -4.04 -5.28
C ALA A 98 -8.53 -5.01 -4.29
N THR A 99 -7.79 -6.02 -4.77
CA THR A 99 -7.07 -6.95 -3.90
C THR A 99 -6.02 -6.22 -3.06
N ALA A 100 -5.23 -5.34 -3.68
CA ALA A 100 -4.27 -4.52 -2.95
C ALA A 100 -4.96 -3.64 -1.89
N ALA A 101 -6.08 -2.97 -2.23
CA ALA A 101 -6.84 -2.15 -1.29
C ALA A 101 -7.35 -2.95 -0.09
N LEU A 102 -7.87 -4.17 -0.32
CA LEU A 102 -8.35 -5.05 0.74
C LEU A 102 -7.23 -5.55 1.65
N ILE A 103 -6.10 -5.96 1.06
CA ILE A 103 -4.90 -6.34 1.83
C ILE A 103 -4.46 -5.16 2.70
N TYR A 104 -4.37 -3.97 2.09
CA TYR A 104 -3.91 -2.77 2.78
C TYR A 104 -4.88 -2.32 3.89
N ALA A 105 -6.18 -2.39 3.64
CA ALA A 105 -7.19 -2.15 4.67
C ALA A 105 -7.07 -3.14 5.84
N GLY A 106 -6.78 -4.40 5.54
CA GLY A 106 -6.48 -5.42 6.54
C GLY A 106 -5.24 -5.09 7.37
N LEU A 107 -4.15 -4.63 6.73
CA LEU A 107 -2.95 -4.15 7.42
C LEU A 107 -3.29 -2.98 8.35
N VAL A 108 -3.98 -1.94 7.85
CA VAL A 108 -4.38 -0.78 8.65
C VAL A 108 -5.24 -1.18 9.85
N ALA A 109 -6.22 -2.07 9.64
CA ALA A 109 -7.11 -2.53 10.69
C ALA A 109 -6.39 -3.37 11.76
N THR A 110 -5.29 -4.04 11.38
CA THR A 110 -4.58 -4.97 12.27
C THR A 110 -3.31 -4.42 12.90
N THR A 111 -2.85 -3.24 12.47
CA THR A 111 -1.55 -2.69 12.88
C THR A 111 -1.61 -1.97 14.22
N ARG A 112 -0.63 -2.29 15.07
CA ARG A 112 -0.30 -1.49 16.26
C ARG A 112 0.64 -0.37 15.86
N TYR A 113 0.07 0.81 15.62
CA TYR A 113 0.80 2.05 15.37
C TYR A 113 1.40 2.59 16.67
N THR A 114 2.48 1.97 17.11
CA THR A 114 3.26 2.37 18.28
C THR A 114 4.73 2.37 17.91
N ALA A 115 5.42 3.48 18.15
CA ALA A 115 6.88 3.45 18.22
C ALA A 115 7.21 2.59 19.44
N ARG A 116 7.87 1.44 19.27
CA ARG A 116 8.47 0.79 20.44
C ARG A 116 9.66 1.65 20.85
N ALA A 117 9.69 2.00 22.13
CA ALA A 117 10.89 2.51 22.82
C ALA A 117 11.99 1.43 22.81
#